data_AF-A0A928T5C1-F1
#
_entry.id   AF-A0A928T5C1-F1
#
_cell.length_a   1.000
_cell.length_b   1.000
_cell.length_c   1.000
_cell.angle_alpha   90.00
_cell.angle_beta   90.00
_cell.angle_gamma   90.00
#
_symmetry.space_group_name_H-M   'P 1'
#
loop_
_entity.id
_entity.type
_entity.pdbx_description
1 polymer ?
#
loop_
_entity_poly.entity_id
_entity_poly.type
_entity_poly.pdbx_seq_one_letter_code
_entity_poly.pdbx_strand_id
1 'polypeptide(L)'
;MKFVRTRWLMALVSLAASIWLMRAALKIPGIGAAGPVILSMVAFVSAVLLVAPETAFWLAEQIAKPFANLFFPSDSFKKPPVSYLLARRYRAERRFEDAVTQYENIIEFHPGERQAHEELIEVARQLGDDELVEKYTALMRRRFAVPAEARPEGA
;
A
#
# COMPACT_ATOMS: atom_id res chain seq x y z
N MET A 1 -10.24 -4.05 18.96
CA MET A 1 -11.36 -5.02 18.93
C MET A 1 -12.35 -4.92 20.09
N LYS A 2 -11.91 -4.73 21.36
CA LYS A 2 -12.83 -4.68 22.52
C LYS A 2 -13.83 -3.51 22.48
N PHE A 3 -13.38 -2.32 22.05
CA PHE A 3 -14.22 -1.11 21.93
C PHE A 3 -15.31 -1.18 20.84
N VAL A 4 -15.05 -1.92 19.75
CA VAL A 4 -16.03 -2.11 18.67
C VAL A 4 -17.15 -3.06 19.13
N ARG A 5 -16.79 -4.12 19.86
CA ARG A 5 -17.76 -5.06 20.43
C ARG A 5 -18.64 -4.40 21.50
N THR A 6 -18.09 -3.53 22.35
CA THR A 6 -18.88 -2.81 23.36
C THR A 6 -19.84 -1.79 22.72
N ARG A 7 -19.43 -1.11 21.64
CA ARG A 7 -20.31 -0.20 20.89
C ARG A 7 -21.45 -0.94 20.17
N TRP A 8 -21.15 -2.10 19.58
CA TRP A 8 -22.18 -2.97 18.99
C TRP A 8 -23.15 -3.50 20.04
N LEU A 9 -22.67 -3.89 21.23
CA LEU A 9 -23.54 -4.29 22.34
C LEU A 9 -24.43 -3.13 22.79
N MET A 10 -23.91 -1.90 22.89
CA MET A 10 -24.73 -0.73 23.23
C MET A 10 -25.77 -0.40 22.17
N ALA A 11 -25.43 -0.50 20.88
CA ALA A 11 -26.39 -0.31 19.79
C ALA A 11 -27.50 -1.38 19.81
N LEU A 12 -27.13 -2.64 20.09
CA LEU A 12 -28.07 -3.76 20.19
C LEU A 12 -28.99 -3.62 21.41
N VAL A 13 -28.45 -3.16 22.55
CA VAL A 13 -29.22 -2.83 23.76
C VAL A 13 -30.17 -1.66 23.51
N SER A 14 -29.73 -0.60 22.81
CA SER A 14 -30.57 0.55 22.46
C SER A 14 -31.70 0.16 21.50
N LEU A 15 -31.42 -0.72 20.54
CA LEU A 15 -32.41 -1.24 19.59
C LEU A 15 -33.41 -2.17 20.28
N ALA A 16 -32.96 -3.05 21.19
CA ALA A 16 -33.83 -3.89 21.99
C ALA A 16 -34.73 -3.06 22.94
N ALA A 17 -34.19 -2.00 23.55
CA ALA A 17 -34.94 -1.07 24.36
C ALA A 17 -36.01 -0.33 23.53
N SER A 18 -35.67 0.12 22.31
CA SER A 18 -36.62 0.75 21.39
C SER A 18 -37.78 -0.19 21.03
N ILE A 19 -37.50 -1.45 20.69
CA ILE A 19 -38.53 -2.47 20.39
C ILE A 19 -39.42 -2.72 21.61
N TRP A 20 -38.84 -2.78 22.81
CA TRP A 20 -39.58 -3.01 24.05
C TRP A 20 -40.51 -1.84 24.40
N LEU A 21 -40.01 -0.61 24.27
CA LEU A 21 -40.79 0.63 24.46
C LEU A 21 -41.93 0.73 23.44
N MET A 22 -41.69 0.34 22.18
CA MET A 22 -42.72 0.34 21.14
C MET A 22 -43.80 -0.71 21.42
N ARG A 23 -43.43 -1.91 21.90
CA ARG A 23 -44.38 -2.93 22.35
C ARG A 23 -45.19 -2.48 23.57
N ALA A 24 -44.60 -1.72 24.48
CA ALA A 24 -45.30 -1.14 25.62
C ALA A 24 -46.25 -0.01 25.20
N ALA A 25 -45.84 0.84 24.26
CA ALA A 25 -46.65 1.92 23.71
C ALA A 25 -47.93 1.40 23.03
N LEU A 26 -47.85 0.28 22.30
CA LEU A 26 -49.00 -0.35 21.64
C LEU A 26 -50.08 -0.87 22.61
N LYS A 27 -49.77 -1.05 23.89
CA LYS A 27 -50.72 -1.49 24.91
C LYS A 27 -51.50 -0.35 25.57
N ILE A 28 -51.11 0.90 25.34
CA ILE A 28 -51.74 2.08 25.96
C ILE A 28 -52.68 2.74 24.93
N PRO A 29 -54.00 2.79 25.16
CA PRO A 29 -54.91 3.50 24.28
C PRO A 29 -54.85 5.03 24.51
N GLY A 30 -54.79 5.81 23.43
CA GLY A 30 -54.90 7.27 23.45
C GLY A 30 -53.58 8.04 23.39
N ILE A 31 -53.65 9.36 23.61
CA ILE A 31 -52.53 10.32 23.46
C ILE A 31 -51.38 10.04 24.45
N GLY A 32 -51.64 9.29 25.53
CA GLY A 32 -50.61 8.84 26.48
C GLY A 32 -49.53 7.94 25.87
N ALA A 33 -49.78 7.33 24.70
CA ALA A 33 -48.80 6.54 23.97
C ALA A 33 -47.75 7.38 23.22
N ALA A 34 -47.95 8.70 23.08
CA ALA A 34 -47.05 9.57 22.31
C ALA A 34 -45.64 9.64 22.93
N GLY A 35 -45.54 9.70 24.27
CA GLY A 35 -44.26 9.74 24.99
C GLY A 35 -43.32 8.57 24.67
N PRO A 36 -43.75 7.31 24.87
CA PRO A 36 -42.90 6.15 24.57
C PRO A 36 -42.59 5.98 23.08
N VAL A 37 -43.45 6.45 22.17
CA VAL A 37 -43.19 6.43 20.72
C VAL A 37 -42.05 7.39 20.36
N ILE A 38 -42.10 8.63 20.82
CA ILE A 38 -41.04 9.62 20.56
C ILE A 38 -39.70 9.13 21.13
N LEU A 39 -39.71 8.57 22.34
CA LEU A 39 -38.51 8.02 22.96
C LEU A 39 -37.94 6.82 22.17
N SER A 40 -38.80 5.94 21.65
CA SER A 40 -38.38 4.82 20.81
C SER A 40 -37.72 5.27 19.50
N MET A 41 -38.22 6.36 18.91
CA MET A 41 -37.69 6.94 17.69
C MET A 41 -36.31 7.56 17.91
N VAL A 42 -36.12 8.29 19.01
CA VAL A 42 -34.82 8.85 19.40
C VAL A 42 -33.81 7.73 19.69
N ALA A 43 -34.22 6.68 20.41
CA ALA A 43 -33.36 5.53 20.69
C ALA A 43 -32.95 4.77 19.42
N PHE A 44 -33.83 4.72 18.40
CA PHE A 44 -33.55 4.11 17.11
C PHE A 44 -32.56 4.94 16.28
N VAL A 45 -32.77 6.26 16.19
CA VAL A 45 -31.86 7.17 15.48
C VAL A 45 -30.46 7.15 16.11
N SER A 46 -30.38 7.16 17.44
CA SER A 46 -29.12 7.02 18.18
C SER A 46 -28.42 5.68 17.89
N ALA A 47 -29.18 4.58 17.79
CA ALA A 47 -28.61 3.28 17.44
C ALA A 47 -28.02 3.27 16.02
N VAL A 48 -28.70 3.89 15.06
CA VAL A 48 -28.21 4.01 13.67
C VAL A 48 -26.93 4.85 13.61
N LEU A 49 -26.90 6.00 14.28
CA LEU A 49 -25.72 6.88 14.32
C LEU A 49 -24.50 6.21 14.95
N LEU A 50 -24.71 5.36 15.96
CA LEU A 50 -23.62 4.60 16.61
C LEU A 50 -23.06 3.46 15.75
N VAL A 51 -23.82 2.98 14.77
CA VAL A 51 -23.43 1.88 13.87
C VAL A 51 -22.83 2.40 12.57
N ALA A 52 -23.21 3.62 12.15
CA ALA A 52 -22.82 4.23 10.89
C ALA A 52 -21.30 4.32 10.66
N PRO A 53 -20.46 4.88 11.56
CA PRO A 53 -19.05 5.03 11.26
C PRO A 53 -18.32 3.69 11.16
N GLU A 54 -18.67 2.69 11.95
CA GLU A 54 -18.02 1.37 11.89
C GLU A 54 -18.47 0.52 10.71
N THR A 55 -19.74 0.61 10.32
CA THR A 55 -20.25 -0.14 9.17
C THR A 55 -19.82 0.46 7.84
N ALA A 56 -19.68 1.79 7.76
CA ALA A 56 -19.24 2.48 6.56
C ALA A 56 -17.87 2.01 6.09
N PHE A 57 -16.87 1.95 6.98
CA PHE A 57 -15.51 1.53 6.60
C PHE A 57 -15.45 0.06 6.17
N TRP A 58 -16.14 -0.83 6.89
CA TRP A 58 -16.18 -2.25 6.54
C TRP A 58 -16.89 -2.49 5.20
N LEU A 59 -18.03 -1.82 4.98
CA LEU A 59 -18.82 -1.96 3.76
C LEU A 59 -18.09 -1.33 2.56
N ALA A 60 -17.44 -0.19 2.77
CA ALA A 60 -16.59 0.45 1.76
C ALA A 60 -15.46 -0.50 1.33
N GLU A 61 -14.78 -1.16 2.27
CA GLU A 61 -13.69 -2.08 1.93
C GLU A 61 -14.17 -3.31 1.15
N GLN A 62 -15.34 -3.86 1.50
CA GLN A 62 -15.92 -5.01 0.83
C GLN A 62 -16.36 -4.70 -0.61
N ILE A 63 -16.91 -3.52 -0.85
CA ILE A 63 -17.35 -3.10 -2.18
C ILE A 63 -16.16 -2.59 -3.01
N ALA A 64 -15.21 -1.90 -2.39
CA ALA A 64 -14.06 -1.33 -3.08
C ALA A 64 -13.11 -2.40 -3.61
N LYS A 65 -12.89 -3.52 -2.92
CA LYS A 65 -11.98 -4.58 -3.37
C LYS A 65 -12.35 -5.21 -4.73
N PRO A 66 -13.58 -5.71 -4.94
CA PRO A 66 -13.97 -6.27 -6.24
C PRO A 66 -14.03 -5.19 -7.32
N PHE A 67 -14.43 -3.96 -6.99
CA PHE A 67 -14.42 -2.83 -7.93
C PHE A 67 -13.00 -2.43 -8.33
N ALA A 68 -12.09 -2.28 -7.36
CA ALA A 68 -10.69 -1.97 -7.63
C ALA A 68 -10.06 -3.05 -8.52
N ASN A 69 -10.34 -4.33 -8.27
CA ASN A 69 -9.87 -5.41 -9.14
C ASN A 69 -10.55 -5.43 -10.52
N LEU A 70 -11.75 -4.88 -10.67
CA LEU A 70 -12.44 -4.79 -11.96
C LEU A 70 -11.90 -3.63 -12.81
N PHE A 71 -11.66 -2.47 -12.19
CA PHE A 71 -11.19 -1.26 -12.87
C PHE A 71 -9.65 -1.19 -13.01
N PHE A 72 -8.94 -1.72 -12.02
CA PHE A 72 -7.49 -1.83 -11.96
C PHE A 72 -7.14 -3.28 -11.63
N PRO A 73 -7.36 -4.22 -12.56
CA PRO A 73 -7.04 -5.63 -12.35
C PRO A 73 -5.57 -5.72 -12.01
N SER A 74 -5.29 -5.93 -10.72
CA SER A 74 -3.98 -5.83 -10.06
C SER A 74 -2.85 -5.99 -11.06
N ASP A 75 -2.44 -4.87 -11.66
CA ASP A 75 -1.37 -4.88 -12.62
C ASP A 75 -0.17 -5.24 -11.76
N SER A 76 0.26 -6.50 -11.89
CA SER A 76 1.65 -6.83 -11.63
C SER A 76 2.41 -5.78 -12.40
N PHE A 77 2.99 -4.81 -11.71
CA PHE A 77 3.95 -3.87 -12.29
C PHE A 77 5.07 -4.77 -12.80
N LYS A 78 4.93 -5.26 -14.04
CA LYS A 78 5.86 -6.20 -14.64
C LYS A 78 7.16 -5.42 -14.63
N LYS A 79 8.16 -5.95 -13.92
CA LYS A 79 9.48 -5.32 -13.84
C LYS A 79 9.85 -4.89 -15.25
N PRO A 80 10.11 -3.58 -15.47
CA PRO A 80 10.34 -3.09 -16.81
C PRO A 80 11.48 -3.90 -17.44
N PRO A 81 11.38 -4.27 -18.72
CA PRO A 81 12.47 -4.98 -19.38
C PRO A 81 13.76 -4.17 -19.23
N VAL A 82 14.88 -4.84 -18.96
CA VAL A 82 16.19 -4.18 -18.87
C VAL A 82 16.46 -3.45 -20.18
N SER A 83 16.58 -2.13 -20.13
CA SER A 83 16.83 -1.30 -21.31
C SER A 83 17.94 -0.31 -21.02
N TYR A 84 19.06 -0.46 -21.74
CA TYR A 84 20.22 0.42 -21.64
C TYR A 84 20.18 1.63 -22.58
N LEU A 85 19.19 1.67 -23.50
CA LEU A 85 19.14 2.64 -24.59
C LEU A 85 19.20 4.08 -24.04
N LEU A 86 18.37 4.37 -23.04
CA LEU A 86 18.24 5.71 -22.49
C LEU A 86 19.50 6.12 -21.71
N ALA A 87 20.01 5.24 -20.86
CA ALA A 87 21.23 5.48 -20.07
C ALA A 87 22.45 5.74 -20.97
N ARG A 88 22.63 4.93 -22.02
CA ARG A 88 23.70 5.10 -23.01
C ARG A 88 23.54 6.36 -23.84
N ARG A 89 22.30 6.75 -24.17
CA ARG A 89 22.03 8.00 -24.87
C ARG A 89 22.44 9.20 -24.01
N TYR A 90 22.05 9.24 -22.74
CA TYR A 90 22.47 10.31 -21.83
C TYR A 90 23.98 10.37 -21.67
N ARG A 91 24.63 9.21 -21.55
CA ARG A 91 26.10 9.12 -21.54
C ARG A 91 26.71 9.72 -22.81
N ALA A 92 26.18 9.38 -23.99
CA ALA A 92 26.65 9.94 -25.27
C ALA A 92 26.43 11.45 -25.37
N GLU A 93 25.35 11.96 -24.78
CA GLU A 93 25.03 13.39 -24.68
C GLU A 93 25.83 14.11 -23.55
N ARG A 94 26.78 13.43 -22.87
CA ARG A 94 27.54 13.92 -21.70
C ARG A 94 26.68 14.36 -20.51
N ARG A 95 25.45 13.87 -20.43
CA ARG A 95 24.52 14.07 -19.31
C ARG A 95 24.73 12.95 -18.30
N PHE A 96 25.85 13.02 -17.58
CA PHE A 96 26.31 11.90 -16.77
C PHE A 96 25.41 11.66 -15.55
N GLU A 97 24.87 12.70 -14.93
CA GLU A 97 23.97 12.62 -13.78
C GLU A 97 22.65 11.90 -14.15
N ASP A 98 22.10 12.22 -15.32
CA ASP A 98 20.92 11.55 -15.86
C ASP A 98 21.23 10.09 -16.21
N ALA A 99 22.41 9.82 -16.77
CA ALA A 99 22.85 8.47 -17.08
C ALA A 99 23.00 7.62 -15.80
N VAL A 100 23.62 8.16 -14.74
CA VAL A 100 23.71 7.51 -13.42
C VAL A 100 22.32 7.14 -12.94
N THR A 101 21.39 8.09 -12.92
CA THR A 101 20.00 7.86 -12.48
C THR A 101 19.36 6.70 -13.22
N GLN A 102 19.56 6.60 -14.54
CA GLN A 102 18.99 5.49 -15.33
C GLN A 102 19.64 4.14 -14.99
N TYR A 103 20.96 4.08 -14.78
CA TYR A 103 21.62 2.85 -14.37
C TYR A 103 21.22 2.43 -12.94
N GLU A 104 21.03 3.37 -12.03
CA GLU A 104 20.53 3.10 -10.68
C GLU A 104 19.16 2.44 -10.71
N ASN A 105 18.24 2.95 -11.54
CA ASN A 105 16.93 2.34 -11.77
C ASN A 105 17.07 0.89 -12.28
N ILE A 106 17.96 0.65 -13.26
CA ILE A 106 18.20 -0.70 -13.79
C ILE A 106 18.68 -1.63 -12.66
N ILE A 107 19.61 -1.18 -11.83
CA ILE A 107 20.15 -1.95 -10.70
C ILE A 107 19.08 -2.21 -9.64
N GLU A 108 18.15 -1.29 -9.40
CA GLU A 108 17.06 -1.44 -8.45
C GLU A 108 16.08 -2.55 -8.89
N PHE A 109 15.64 -2.51 -10.15
CA PHE A 109 14.71 -3.51 -10.67
C PHE A 109 15.39 -4.86 -10.97
N HIS A 110 16.66 -4.82 -11.39
CA HIS A 110 17.46 -5.96 -11.84
C HIS A 110 18.82 -6.02 -11.13
N PRO A 111 18.83 -6.36 -9.83
CA PRO A 111 20.05 -6.32 -9.01
C PRO A 111 21.17 -7.24 -9.47
N GLY A 112 20.86 -8.30 -10.22
CA GLY A 112 21.81 -9.29 -10.74
C GLY A 112 22.44 -8.91 -12.08
N GLU A 113 22.10 -7.75 -12.64
CA GLU A 113 22.58 -7.32 -13.93
C GLU A 113 23.99 -6.70 -13.81
N ARG A 114 25.03 -7.51 -14.01
CA ARG A 114 26.43 -7.09 -13.82
C ARG A 114 26.82 -5.89 -14.70
N GLN A 115 26.38 -5.88 -15.95
CA GLN A 115 26.73 -4.85 -16.93
C GLN A 115 26.24 -3.46 -16.47
N ALA A 116 25.08 -3.37 -15.82
CA ALA A 116 24.59 -2.11 -15.27
C ALA A 116 25.50 -1.52 -14.19
N HIS A 117 26.12 -2.36 -13.34
CA HIS A 117 27.10 -1.90 -12.34
C HIS A 117 28.38 -1.41 -13.01
N GLU A 118 28.88 -2.13 -14.02
CA GLU A 118 30.09 -1.77 -14.76
C GLU A 118 29.93 -0.44 -15.51
N GLU A 119 28.82 -0.27 -16.25
CA GLU A 119 28.55 0.96 -16.98
C GLU A 119 28.28 2.14 -16.04
N LEU A 120 27.62 1.93 -14.89
CA LEU A 120 27.44 2.97 -13.89
C LEU A 120 28.78 3.45 -13.32
N ILE A 121 29.67 2.53 -12.93
CA ILE A 121 31.01 2.88 -12.43
C ILE A 121 31.80 3.67 -13.49
N GLU A 122 31.68 3.29 -14.76
CA GLU A 122 32.32 4.02 -15.84
C GLU A 122 31.76 5.45 -15.99
N VAL A 123 30.44 5.61 -15.95
CA VAL A 123 29.81 6.94 -16.01
C VAL A 123 30.17 7.78 -14.77
N ALA A 124 30.23 7.19 -13.59
CA ALA A 124 30.62 7.87 -12.36
C ALA A 124 32.06 8.42 -12.44
N ARG A 125 32.99 7.65 -13.03
CA ARG A 125 34.35 8.13 -13.33
C ARG A 125 34.35 9.28 -14.35
N GLN A 126 33.47 9.24 -15.34
CA GLN A 126 33.33 10.33 -16.32
C GLN A 126 32.74 11.60 -15.70
N LEU A 127 31.86 11.45 -14.71
CA LEU A 127 31.31 12.54 -13.90
C LEU A 127 32.36 13.11 -12.92
N GLY A 128 33.33 12.29 -12.50
CA GLY A 128 34.34 12.66 -11.50
C GLY A 128 33.85 12.51 -10.05
N ASP A 129 32.81 11.69 -9.84
CA ASP A 129 32.26 11.39 -8.51
C ASP A 129 32.91 10.13 -7.92
N ASP A 130 34.03 10.33 -7.23
CA ASP A 130 34.83 9.24 -6.64
C ASP A 130 34.07 8.48 -5.53
N GLU A 131 33.15 9.14 -4.82
CA GLU A 131 32.31 8.52 -3.79
C GLU A 131 31.37 7.49 -4.43
N LEU A 132 30.72 7.88 -5.53
CA LEU A 132 29.82 7.00 -6.26
C LEU A 132 30.57 5.82 -6.90
N VAL A 133 31.77 6.06 -7.41
CA VAL A 133 32.67 5.00 -7.90
C VAL A 133 33.00 3.99 -6.80
N GLU A 134 33.41 4.45 -5.62
CA GLU A 134 33.76 3.58 -4.50
C GLU A 134 32.55 2.74 -4.04
N LYS A 135 31.41 3.40 -3.84
CA LYS A 135 30.14 2.78 -3.42
C LYS A 135 29.73 1.64 -4.36
N TYR A 136 29.64 1.90 -5.66
CA TYR A 136 29.18 0.91 -6.61
C TYR A 136 30.23 -0.16 -6.92
N THR A 137 31.53 0.16 -6.81
CA THR A 137 32.59 -0.85 -6.89
C THR A 137 32.52 -1.83 -5.71
N ALA A 138 32.30 -1.32 -4.49
CA ALA A 138 32.12 -2.15 -3.30
C ALA A 138 30.85 -3.00 -3.41
N LEU A 139 29.74 -2.43 -3.89
CA LEU A 139 28.48 -3.13 -4.09
C LEU A 139 28.61 -4.25 -5.12
N MET A 140 29.25 -3.97 -6.27
CA MET A 140 29.54 -4.95 -7.31
C MET A 140 30.40 -6.09 -6.77
N ARG A 141 31.50 -5.79 -6.05
CA ARG A 141 32.34 -6.80 -5.42
C ARG A 141 31.55 -7.67 -4.46
N ARG A 142 30.74 -7.08 -3.58
CA ARG A 142 29.94 -7.83 -2.61
C ARG A 142 28.92 -8.76 -3.28
N ARG A 143 28.32 -8.31 -4.39
CA ARG A 143 27.27 -9.07 -5.08
C ARG A 143 27.80 -10.12 -6.05
N PHE A 144 28.90 -9.83 -6.72
CA PHE A 144 29.46 -10.66 -7.80
C PHE A 144 30.83 -11.25 -7.46
N ALA A 145 31.26 -11.22 -6.19
CA ALA A 145 32.43 -11.95 -5.73
C ALA A 145 32.31 -13.40 -6.17
N VAL A 146 33.13 -13.76 -7.16
CA VAL A 146 33.34 -15.13 -7.57
C VAL A 146 33.95 -15.84 -6.36
N PRO A 147 33.44 -17.00 -5.92
CA PRO A 147 34.13 -17.82 -4.92
C PRO A 147 35.57 -18.00 -5.38
N ALA A 148 36.55 -17.80 -4.50
CA ALA A 148 37.97 -17.86 -4.82
C ALA A 148 38.43 -19.20 -5.46
N GLU A 149 37.55 -20.20 -5.47
CA GLU A 149 37.75 -21.54 -6.04
C GLU A 149 37.63 -21.63 -7.57
N ALA A 150 37.11 -20.62 -8.26
CA ALA A 150 36.96 -20.64 -9.73
C ALA A 150 38.07 -19.88 -10.47
N ARG A 151 39.22 -19.65 -9.83
CA ARG A 151 40.44 -19.25 -10.53
C ARG A 151 41.13 -20.52 -11.02
N PRO A 152 41.19 -20.82 -12.33
CA PRO A 152 42.05 -21.89 -12.80
C PRO A 152 43.49 -21.51 -12.43
N GLU A 153 44.05 -22.22 -11.47
CA GLU A 153 45.49 -22.24 -11.26
C GLU A 153 46.13 -22.88 -12.51
N GLY A 154 46.80 -22.06 -13.31
CA GLY A 154 47.62 -22.53 -14.42
C GLY A 154 47.05 -22.25 -15.81
N ALA A 155 47.51 -21.15 -16.39
CA ALA A 155 47.88 -21.05 -17.81
C ALA A 155 49.01 -20.03 -17.93
#